data_AF-A0A4Z0UZB9-F1
#
_entry.id   AF-A0A4Z0UZB9-F1
#
_cell.length_a   1.000
_cell.length_b   1.000
_cell.length_c   1.000
_cell.angle_alpha   90.00
_cell.angle_beta   90.00
_cell.angle_gamma   90.00
#
_symmetry.space_group_name_H-M   'P 1'
#
loop_
_entity.id
_entity.type
_entity.pdbx_description
1 polymer ?
#
loop_
_entity_poly.entity_id
_entity_poly.type
_entity_poly.pdbx_seq_one_letter_code
_entity_poly.pdbx_strand_id
1 'polypeptide(L)'
;MINQLIKSIQQDWLKAKAKAQAQCERAGRHDVARKLSECRMFAGYEDFADLVRLMFTVQGMEFMTTFGFPKLDTFRKFKPYSPERLGVYIDCGEITLTDVRNVFLVGDTTAVLKCRETAAYTVCLMCGAKATVIASGYSVVKIENDKKSQVAIMTQDNAKVL
;
A
#
# COMPACT_ATOMS: atom_id res chain seq x y z
N MET A 1 -23.43 -4.75 0.73
CA MET A 1 -22.97 -4.21 -0.58
C MET A 1 -21.65 -3.48 -0.40
N ILE A 2 -20.75 -3.51 -1.39
CA ILE A 2 -19.41 -2.91 -1.32
C ILE A 2 -19.42 -1.41 -0.95
N ASN A 3 -20.42 -0.67 -1.42
CA ASN A 3 -20.55 0.77 -1.12
C ASN A 3 -20.75 1.06 0.38
N GLN A 4 -21.42 0.16 1.12
CA GLN A 4 -21.54 0.29 2.58
C GLN A 4 -20.21 0.03 3.28
N LEU A 5 -19.44 -0.94 2.76
CA LEU A 5 -18.09 -1.23 3.28
C LEU A 5 -17.16 -0.04 3.07
N ILE A 6 -17.17 0.57 1.87
CA ILE A 6 -16.35 1.75 1.55
C ILE A 6 -16.72 2.92 2.49
N LYS A 7 -18.01 3.21 2.67
CA LYS A 7 -18.46 4.24 3.63
C LYS A 7 -18.00 3.95 5.06
N SER A 8 -18.09 2.70 5.51
CA SER A 8 -17.61 2.33 6.84
C SER A 8 -16.10 2.54 6.99
N ILE A 9 -15.31 2.18 5.97
CA ILE A 9 -13.86 2.35 6.00
C ILE A 9 -13.49 3.83 5.93
N GLN A 10 -14.27 4.65 5.23
CA GLN A 10 -14.07 6.09 5.21
C GLN A 10 -14.25 6.72 6.60
N GLN A 11 -15.24 6.27 7.36
CA GLN A 11 -15.41 6.72 8.75
C GLN A 11 -14.22 6.31 9.63
N ASP A 12 -13.69 5.11 9.43
CA ASP A 12 -12.50 4.65 10.15
C ASP A 12 -11.22 5.40 9.70
N TRP A 13 -11.14 5.77 8.42
CA TRP A 13 -10.06 6.61 7.90
C TRP A 13 -10.09 8.00 8.51
N LEU A 14 -11.27 8.63 8.66
CA LEU A 14 -11.39 9.94 9.33
C LEU A 14 -10.87 9.87 10.77
N LYS A 15 -11.18 8.79 11.50
CA LYS A 15 -10.64 8.56 12.86
C LYS A 15 -9.13 8.34 12.84
N ALA A 16 -8.62 7.56 11.90
CA ALA A 16 -7.18 7.32 11.74
C ALA A 16 -6.44 8.63 11.39
N LYS A 17 -7.01 9.47 10.53
CA LYS A 17 -6.48 10.77 10.14
C LYS A 17 -6.43 11.74 11.32
N ALA A 18 -7.51 11.83 12.11
CA ALA A 18 -7.54 12.65 13.31
C ALA A 18 -6.49 12.18 14.35
N LYS A 19 -6.33 10.86 14.52
CA LYS A 19 -5.29 10.29 15.38
C LYS A 19 -3.88 10.62 14.86
N ALA A 20 -3.65 10.47 13.56
CA ALA A 20 -2.39 10.79 12.90
C ALA A 20 -2.03 12.28 13.04
N GLN A 21 -3.01 13.17 12.88
CA GLN A 21 -2.87 14.60 13.12
C GLN A 21 -2.42 14.87 14.56
N ALA A 22 -3.15 14.37 15.56
CA ALA A 22 -2.82 14.57 16.98
C ALA A 22 -1.44 14.01 17.34
N GLN A 23 -1.03 12.89 16.73
CA GLN A 23 0.33 12.35 16.89
C GLN A 23 1.40 13.28 16.30
N CYS A 24 1.14 13.89 15.14
CA CYS A 24 2.05 14.85 14.53
C CYS A 24 2.18 16.13 15.36
N GLU A 25 1.06 16.65 15.89
CA GLU A 25 1.05 17.81 16.79
C GLU A 25 1.90 17.56 18.04
N ARG A 26 1.70 16.41 18.70
CA ARG A 26 2.49 16.02 19.89
C ARG A 26 3.99 15.84 19.60
N ALA A 27 4.33 15.47 18.36
CA ALA A 27 5.71 15.33 17.91
C ALA A 27 6.33 16.64 17.39
N GLY A 28 5.64 17.78 17.51
CA GLY A 28 6.10 19.09 17.00
C GLY A 28 6.06 19.24 15.48
N ARG A 29 5.48 18.28 14.75
CA ARG A 29 5.39 18.28 13.28
C ARG A 29 4.13 19.00 12.81
N HIS A 30 4.03 20.29 13.14
CA HIS A 30 2.82 21.09 12.92
C HIS A 30 2.42 21.20 11.44
N ASP A 31 3.39 21.28 10.51
CA ASP A 31 3.09 21.31 9.08
C ASP A 31 2.41 20.03 8.57
N VAL A 32 2.86 18.87 9.05
CA VAL A 32 2.29 17.58 8.69
C VAL A 32 0.89 17.45 9.29
N ALA A 33 0.72 17.86 10.54
CA ALA A 33 -0.59 17.90 11.19
C ALA A 33 -1.60 18.76 10.41
N ARG A 34 -1.20 19.96 9.99
CA ARG A 34 -2.03 20.85 9.18
C ARG A 34 -2.41 20.20 7.85
N LYS A 35 -1.45 19.63 7.12
CA LYS A 35 -1.72 18.91 5.86
C LYS A 35 -2.69 17.74 6.04
N LEU A 36 -2.55 16.96 7.12
CA LEU A 36 -3.48 15.87 7.45
C LEU A 36 -4.89 16.40 7.75
N SER A 37 -5.01 17.52 8.44
CA SER A 37 -6.31 18.14 8.73
C SER A 37 -7.05 18.56 7.45
N GLU A 38 -6.33 19.16 6.49
CA GLU A 38 -6.85 19.67 5.22
C GLU A 38 -7.08 18.56 4.18
N CYS A 39 -6.47 17.38 4.35
CA CYS A 39 -6.52 16.30 3.39
C CYS A 39 -7.95 15.77 3.18
N ARG A 40 -8.40 15.75 1.92
CA ARG A 40 -9.71 15.24 1.47
C ARG A 40 -9.59 14.06 0.50
N MET A 41 -8.45 13.36 0.53
CA MET A 41 -8.11 12.31 -0.44
C MET A 41 -9.14 11.17 -0.50
N PHE A 42 -9.72 10.78 0.64
CA PHE A 42 -10.74 9.73 0.70
C PHE A 42 -12.08 10.32 1.15
N ALA A 43 -12.94 10.59 0.18
CA ALA A 43 -14.19 11.31 0.39
C ALA A 43 -15.38 10.39 0.70
N GLY A 44 -15.29 9.10 0.35
CA GLY A 44 -16.30 8.07 0.64
C GLY A 44 -17.31 7.84 -0.49
N TYR A 45 -17.10 8.47 -1.65
CA TYR A 45 -17.88 8.24 -2.89
C TYR A 45 -17.15 7.39 -3.92
N GLU A 46 -15.91 6.99 -3.63
CA GLU A 46 -15.07 6.17 -4.48
C GLU A 46 -15.70 4.79 -4.67
N ASP A 47 -15.52 4.24 -5.88
CA ASP A 47 -15.72 2.81 -6.06
C ASP A 47 -14.51 2.01 -5.56
N PHE A 48 -14.55 0.69 -5.67
CA PHE A 48 -13.47 -0.16 -5.21
C PHE A 48 -12.16 0.01 -6.00
N ALA A 49 -12.26 0.22 -7.32
CA ALA A 49 -11.09 0.43 -8.15
C ALA A 49 -10.44 1.79 -7.82
N ASP A 50 -11.24 2.82 -7.60
CA ASP A 50 -10.77 4.14 -7.17
C ASP A 50 -10.13 4.09 -5.79
N LEU A 51 -10.70 3.33 -4.85
CA LEU A 51 -10.08 3.10 -3.55
C LEU A 51 -8.70 2.44 -3.69
N VAL A 52 -8.58 1.41 -4.52
CA VAL A 52 -7.28 0.77 -4.80
C VAL A 52 -6.32 1.72 -5.52
N ARG A 53 -6.79 2.57 -6.43
CA ARG A 53 -5.95 3.61 -7.05
C ARG A 53 -5.42 4.58 -6.02
N LEU A 54 -6.24 5.03 -5.07
CA LEU A 54 -5.82 5.88 -3.96
C LEU A 54 -4.71 5.21 -3.14
N MET A 55 -4.81 3.91 -2.89
CA MET A 55 -3.80 3.14 -2.18
C MET A 55 -2.42 3.18 -2.86
N PHE A 56 -2.36 3.25 -4.19
CA PHE A 56 -1.11 3.33 -4.95
C PHE A 56 -0.59 4.76 -5.17
N THR A 57 -1.31 5.79 -4.70
CA THR A 57 -0.77 7.15 -4.72
C THR A 57 0.37 7.30 -3.70
N VAL A 58 1.30 8.23 -3.94
CA VAL A 58 2.41 8.49 -3.00
C VAL A 58 1.89 8.85 -1.61
N GLN A 59 0.89 9.73 -1.53
CA GLN A 59 0.28 10.14 -0.27
C GLN A 59 -0.51 9.01 0.38
N GLY A 60 -1.18 8.16 -0.40
CA GLY A 60 -1.87 6.97 0.10
C GLY A 60 -0.90 5.98 0.73
N MET A 61 0.15 5.58 0.01
CA MET A 61 1.17 4.65 0.51
C MET A 61 1.86 5.19 1.76
N GLU A 62 2.26 6.47 1.76
CA GLU A 62 2.91 7.11 2.91
C GLU A 62 2.01 7.11 4.14
N PHE A 63 0.74 7.52 3.99
CA PHE A 63 -0.20 7.51 5.10
C PHE A 63 -0.41 6.08 5.64
N MET A 64 -0.62 5.12 4.76
CA MET A 64 -0.95 3.75 5.16
C MET A 64 0.22 3.06 5.87
N THR A 65 1.44 3.16 5.32
CA THR A 65 2.65 2.54 5.89
C THR A 65 3.12 3.24 7.17
N THR A 66 2.97 4.57 7.25
CA THR A 66 3.38 5.37 8.42
C THR A 66 2.43 5.20 9.60
N PHE A 67 1.11 5.23 9.37
CA PHE A 67 0.10 5.21 10.43
C PHE A 67 -0.55 3.85 10.65
N GLY A 68 -0.22 2.85 9.81
CA GLY A 68 -0.70 1.47 9.97
C GLY A 68 -2.20 1.33 9.76
N PHE A 69 -2.76 2.08 8.81
CA PHE A 69 -4.16 2.00 8.39
C PHE A 69 -4.23 1.63 6.91
N PRO A 70 -5.16 0.79 6.43
CA PRO A 70 -6.09 -0.03 7.23
C PRO A 70 -5.38 -1.14 8.02
N LYS A 71 -6.10 -1.76 8.95
CA LYS A 71 -5.64 -2.98 9.63
C LYS A 71 -5.91 -4.22 8.77
N LEU A 72 -5.21 -5.32 9.06
CA LEU A 72 -5.36 -6.61 8.36
C LEU A 72 -6.82 -7.07 8.24
N ASP A 73 -7.60 -6.99 9.31
CA ASP A 73 -9.02 -7.38 9.29
C ASP A 73 -9.84 -6.54 8.32
N THR A 74 -9.49 -5.26 8.12
CA THR A 74 -10.13 -4.41 7.12
C THR A 74 -9.76 -4.84 5.71
N PHE A 75 -8.48 -5.17 5.46
CA PHE A 75 -8.04 -5.71 4.17
C PHE A 75 -8.77 -7.01 3.81
N ARG A 76 -8.91 -7.93 4.78
CA ARG A 76 -9.60 -9.22 4.58
C ARG A 76 -11.05 -9.08 4.11
N LYS A 77 -11.75 -8.00 4.50
CA LYS A 77 -13.11 -7.71 4.03
C LYS A 77 -13.19 -7.49 2.52
N PHE A 78 -12.07 -7.19 1.85
CA PHE A 78 -12.01 -6.98 0.42
C PHE A 78 -11.74 -8.26 -0.40
N LYS A 79 -11.30 -9.37 0.20
CA LYS A 79 -11.03 -10.63 -0.51
C LYS A 79 -12.19 -11.09 -1.42
N PRO A 80 -13.47 -11.00 -1.02
CA PRO A 80 -14.60 -11.41 -1.87
C PRO A 80 -14.75 -10.62 -3.19
N TYR A 81 -14.05 -9.49 -3.34
CA TYR A 81 -14.15 -8.63 -4.53
C TYR A 81 -12.99 -8.82 -5.51
N SER A 82 -12.15 -9.83 -5.28
CA SER A 82 -10.96 -10.16 -6.08
C SER A 82 -9.99 -8.98 -6.23
N PRO A 83 -9.38 -8.50 -5.12
CA PRO A 83 -8.41 -7.40 -5.15
C PRO A 83 -7.19 -7.68 -6.04
N GLU A 84 -6.89 -8.95 -6.33
CA GLU A 84 -5.73 -9.41 -7.10
C GLU A 84 -5.76 -8.89 -8.54
N ARG A 85 -6.95 -8.71 -9.14
CA ARG A 85 -7.09 -8.11 -10.49
C ARG A 85 -6.66 -6.64 -10.54
N LEU A 86 -6.53 -5.99 -9.39
CA LEU A 86 -6.07 -4.62 -9.24
C LEU A 86 -4.65 -4.54 -8.63
N GLY A 87 -3.96 -5.68 -8.52
CA GLY A 87 -2.59 -5.74 -7.99
C GLY A 87 -2.50 -5.79 -6.46
N VAL A 88 -3.58 -6.12 -5.76
CA VAL A 88 -3.59 -6.22 -4.29
C VAL A 88 -3.75 -7.68 -3.86
N TYR A 89 -2.80 -8.20 -3.08
CA TYR A 89 -2.69 -9.60 -2.68
C TYR A 89 -2.76 -9.72 -1.15
N ILE A 90 -3.76 -10.44 -0.64
CA ILE A 90 -4.13 -10.46 0.78
C ILE A 90 -4.18 -11.90 1.30
N ASP A 91 -3.27 -12.24 2.22
CA ASP A 91 -3.09 -13.60 2.75
C ASP A 91 -3.07 -14.65 1.61
N CYS A 92 -2.15 -14.47 0.65
CA CYS A 92 -2.02 -15.35 -0.52
C CYS A 92 -0.98 -16.47 -0.32
N GLY A 93 -0.34 -16.56 0.85
CA GLY A 93 0.76 -17.50 1.07
C GLY A 93 1.97 -17.15 0.19
N GLU A 94 2.61 -18.16 -0.39
CA GLU A 94 3.76 -17.99 -1.27
C GLU A 94 3.34 -17.77 -2.73
N ILE A 95 3.73 -16.63 -3.30
CA ILE A 95 3.41 -16.27 -4.68
C ILE A 95 4.64 -15.79 -5.45
N THR A 96 4.62 -15.94 -6.77
CA THR A 96 5.61 -15.33 -7.66
C THR A 96 4.90 -14.47 -8.68
N LEU A 97 5.29 -13.20 -8.78
CA LEU A 97 4.76 -12.24 -9.74
C LEU A 97 5.88 -11.80 -10.67
N THR A 98 5.57 -11.74 -11.96
CA THR A 98 6.54 -11.38 -12.99
C THR A 98 5.99 -10.22 -13.80
N ASP A 99 6.76 -9.14 -13.85
CA ASP A 99 6.49 -7.92 -14.61
C ASP A 99 5.14 -7.23 -14.27
N VAL A 100 4.63 -7.43 -13.05
CA VAL A 100 3.44 -6.75 -12.53
C VAL A 100 3.79 -5.36 -12.01
N ARG A 101 3.25 -4.31 -12.64
CA ARG A 101 3.62 -2.91 -12.38
C ARG A 101 3.30 -2.41 -10.98
N ASN A 102 2.10 -2.71 -10.48
CA ASN A 102 1.62 -2.22 -9.19
C ASN A 102 1.26 -3.43 -8.32
N VAL A 103 1.99 -3.58 -7.22
CA VAL A 103 1.83 -4.71 -6.31
C VAL A 103 1.66 -4.19 -4.89
N PHE A 104 0.58 -4.62 -4.24
CA PHE A 104 0.31 -4.36 -2.82
C PHE A 104 0.19 -5.69 -2.10
N LEU A 105 1.09 -5.97 -1.16
CA LEU A 105 1.12 -7.23 -0.40
C LEU A 105 0.65 -7.00 1.02
N VAL A 106 -0.25 -7.86 1.49
CA VAL A 106 -0.86 -7.72 2.82
C VAL A 106 -0.89 -9.06 3.56
N GLY A 107 -0.55 -9.01 4.85
CA GLY A 107 -0.77 -10.12 5.78
C GLY A 107 0.15 -11.30 5.52
N ASP A 108 -0.41 -12.50 5.56
CA ASP A 108 0.29 -13.77 5.30
C ASP A 108 0.54 -13.97 3.80
N THR A 109 1.36 -13.08 3.24
CA THR A 109 1.76 -13.10 1.83
C THR A 109 3.27 -12.96 1.75
N THR A 110 3.93 -13.94 1.15
CA THR A 110 5.36 -13.94 0.83
C THR A 110 5.51 -13.98 -0.68
N ALA A 111 6.01 -12.91 -1.28
CA ALA A 111 6.07 -12.79 -2.74
C ALA A 111 7.50 -12.75 -3.28
N VAL A 112 7.75 -13.42 -4.40
CA VAL A 112 8.92 -13.16 -5.25
C VAL A 112 8.47 -12.29 -6.43
N LEU A 113 9.01 -11.08 -6.52
CA LEU A 113 8.68 -10.11 -7.57
C LEU A 113 9.83 -10.02 -8.56
N LYS A 114 9.57 -10.38 -9.82
CA LYS A 114 10.55 -10.30 -10.91
C LYS A 114 10.23 -9.09 -11.79
N CYS A 115 11.07 -8.06 -11.73
CA CYS A 115 10.94 -6.80 -12.47
C CYS A 115 12.03 -6.75 -13.53
N ARG A 116 11.72 -7.19 -14.76
CA ARG A 116 12.71 -7.41 -15.82
C ARG A 116 12.59 -6.41 -16.97
N GLU A 117 11.38 -5.93 -17.23
CA GLU A 117 11.13 -4.97 -18.29
C GLU A 117 11.63 -3.56 -17.93
N THR A 118 11.99 -2.79 -18.95
CA THR A 118 12.34 -1.36 -18.82
C THR A 118 11.10 -0.53 -18.50
N ALA A 119 10.70 -0.52 -17.23
CA ALA A 119 9.64 0.37 -16.75
C ALA A 119 9.66 0.55 -15.23
N ALA A 120 8.77 1.43 -14.76
CA ALA A 120 8.56 1.70 -13.35
C ALA A 120 7.63 0.65 -12.72
N TYR A 121 8.01 0.19 -11.53
CA TYR A 121 7.27 -0.74 -10.69
C TYR A 121 7.04 -0.08 -9.33
N THR A 122 5.87 -0.31 -8.74
CA THR A 122 5.53 0.13 -7.39
C THR A 122 5.17 -1.10 -6.56
N VAL A 123 5.90 -1.28 -5.45
CA VAL A 123 5.70 -2.38 -4.52
C VAL A 123 5.40 -1.81 -3.15
N CYS A 124 4.22 -2.10 -2.60
CA CYS A 124 3.84 -1.70 -1.27
C CYS A 124 3.58 -2.93 -0.39
N LEU A 125 4.10 -2.94 0.84
CA LEU A 125 3.91 -4.05 1.79
C LEU A 125 3.32 -3.56 3.10
N MET A 126 2.34 -4.28 3.61
CA MET A 126 1.74 -3.98 4.91
C MET A 126 1.34 -5.23 5.69
N CYS A 127 1.08 -5.02 6.98
CA CYS A 127 0.53 -6.01 7.89
C CYS A 127 1.38 -7.29 8.00
N GLY A 128 2.71 -7.18 7.88
CA GLY A 128 3.63 -8.30 8.04
C GLY A 128 3.94 -9.09 6.75
N ALA A 129 3.46 -8.61 5.60
CA ALA A 129 3.80 -9.20 4.31
C ALA A 129 5.32 -9.16 4.04
N LYS A 130 5.80 -10.11 3.24
CA LYS A 130 7.21 -10.27 2.88
C LYS A 130 7.39 -10.26 1.37
N ALA A 131 8.48 -9.67 0.88
CA ALA A 131 8.84 -9.76 -0.54
C ALA A 131 10.34 -9.95 -0.76
N THR A 132 10.66 -10.67 -1.83
CA THR A 132 11.97 -10.66 -2.48
C THR A 132 11.79 -10.01 -3.85
N VAL A 133 12.39 -8.82 -4.03
CA VAL A 133 12.34 -8.06 -5.28
C VAL A 133 13.60 -8.32 -6.09
N ILE A 134 13.44 -8.91 -7.26
CA ILE A 134 14.51 -9.15 -8.23
C ILE A 134 14.31 -8.16 -9.38
N ALA A 135 15.11 -7.10 -9.38
CA ALA A 135 15.08 -6.04 -10.38
C ALA A 135 16.26 -6.20 -11.35
N SER A 136 15.99 -6.28 -12.65
CA SER A 136 17.01 -6.44 -13.70
C SER A 136 16.73 -5.53 -14.91
N GLY A 137 17.61 -5.56 -15.91
CA GLY A 137 17.50 -4.72 -17.11
C GLY A 137 17.62 -3.23 -16.78
N TYR A 138 16.62 -2.44 -17.17
CA TYR A 138 16.49 -1.01 -16.87
C TYR A 138 15.23 -0.72 -16.05
N SER A 139 14.81 -1.67 -15.20
CA SER A 139 13.66 -1.50 -14.32
C SER A 139 13.93 -0.46 -13.23
N VAL A 140 12.88 0.29 -12.84
CA VAL A 140 12.91 1.18 -11.68
C VAL A 140 11.84 0.70 -10.70
N VAL A 141 12.22 0.25 -9.52
CA VAL A 141 11.28 -0.27 -8.53
C VAL A 141 11.21 0.67 -7.34
N LYS A 142 10.05 1.28 -7.12
CA LYS A 142 9.73 2.00 -5.90
C LYS A 142 9.19 1.01 -4.86
N ILE A 143 9.75 1.04 -3.65
CA ILE A 143 9.30 0.17 -2.55
C ILE A 143 8.85 1.00 -1.35
N GLU A 144 7.69 0.65 -0.79
CA GLU A 144 7.17 1.22 0.45
C GLU A 144 6.73 0.08 1.36
N ASN A 145 7.08 0.11 2.65
CA ASN A 145 6.64 -0.92 3.58
C ASN A 145 6.36 -0.37 4.98
N ASP A 146 5.38 -0.98 5.66
CA ASP A 146 5.19 -0.72 7.08
C ASP A 146 6.34 -1.31 7.92
N LYS A 147 6.37 -0.96 9.21
CA LYS A 147 7.42 -1.42 10.14
C LYS A 147 7.44 -2.93 10.40
N LYS A 148 6.38 -3.66 10.02
CA LYS A 148 6.22 -5.09 10.30
C LYS A 148 6.58 -5.94 9.08
N SER A 149 6.46 -5.37 7.90
CA SER A 149 6.79 -6.00 6.62
C SER A 149 8.29 -6.04 6.36
N GLN A 150 8.70 -7.00 5.55
CA GLN A 150 10.11 -7.26 5.25
C GLN A 150 10.33 -7.32 3.74
N VAL A 151 11.41 -6.72 3.27
CA VAL A 151 11.78 -6.73 1.86
C VAL A 151 13.25 -7.10 1.71
N ALA A 152 13.53 -8.10 0.87
CA ALA A 152 14.86 -8.39 0.36
C ALA A 152 14.96 -7.89 -1.08
N ILE A 153 16.07 -7.23 -1.43
CA ILE A 153 16.27 -6.62 -2.74
C ILE A 153 17.47 -7.27 -3.42
N MET A 154 17.29 -7.68 -4.67
CA MET A 154 18.32 -8.17 -5.56
C MET A 154 18.30 -7.32 -6.82
N THR A 155 19.31 -6.46 -6.98
CA THR A 155 19.46 -5.59 -8.15
C THR A 155 20.48 -6.18 -9.10
N GLN A 156 20.14 -6.22 -10.38
CA GLN A 156 20.95 -6.73 -11.48
C GLN A 156 21.00 -5.69 -12.61
N ASP A 157 22.01 -5.78 -13.46
CA ASP A 157 22.19 -4.93 -14.64
C ASP A 157 22.16 -3.42 -14.31
N ASN A 158 21.27 -2.67 -14.96
CA ASN A 158 21.10 -1.23 -14.81
C ASN A 158 19.85 -0.86 -13.98
N ALA A 159 19.23 -1.84 -13.30
CA ALA A 159 18.03 -1.62 -12.53
C ALA A 159 18.29 -0.67 -11.33
N LYS A 160 17.26 0.07 -10.95
CA LYS A 160 17.28 0.97 -9.79
C LYS A 160 16.15 0.62 -8.85
N VAL A 161 16.44 0.61 -7.55
CA VAL A 161 15.44 0.42 -6.50
C VAL A 161 15.47 1.66 -5.61
N LEU A 162 14.29 2.22 -5.35
CA LEU A 162 14.04 3.45 -4.62
C LEU A 162 13.23 3.17 -3.36
#